data_AF-A0A077WMK2-F1
#
_entry.id   AF-A0A077WMK2-F1
#
_cell.length_a   1.000
_cell.length_b   1.000
_cell.length_c   1.000
_cell.angle_alpha   90.00
_cell.angle_beta   90.00
_cell.angle_gamma   90.00
#
_symmetry.space_group_name_H-M   'P 1'
#
loop_
_entity.id
_entity.type
_entity.pdbx_description
1 polymer ?
#
loop_
_entity_poly.entity_id
_entity_poly.type
_entity_poly.pdbx_seq_one_letter_code
_entity_poly.pdbx_strand_id
1 'polypeptide(L)'
;MTSSQEIVQEEDNMLNDLTTFKLPPDLLPGTDRLSKTILKSTTALDIITTNLVNTPKGTYTTASSEWDDGTRGDILYVPRLGIHNGLPPILVEIQAVVSEAFMERVVNYSQRAKQVYRVYPLVLVFCINKVSPALITKFTIIPDKPYMLKLNCSDFWAKECLIITKESASHEYPTMTSQLPPLQALAAFFTNQSATIYGSSYPDDMTMQALYTVAKECADKIEQTREDVHRVVDVISYNNEKLLDRLDESLVSVIGTQRARNIVKQAKEFTRSIKRKYLEDASSDSSLEPLPDIKNKSTSRSDSQHDDLQHIRDYRSNKIGRMNWAECLKQAHEKKLCLRYSTGESLRSFYKNSN
;
A
#
# COMPACT_ATOMS: atom_id res chain seq x y z
N MET A 1 -14.13 41.05 25.67
CA MET A 1 -14.60 41.50 24.34
C MET A 1 -13.56 41.29 23.22
N THR A 2 -12.31 40.98 23.52
CA THR A 2 -11.23 40.72 22.54
C THR A 2 -11.25 39.31 21.92
N SER A 3 -11.68 38.27 22.66
CA SER A 3 -11.64 36.87 22.18
C SER A 3 -12.58 36.56 21.01
N SER A 4 -13.74 37.23 20.89
CA SER A 4 -14.68 36.97 19.80
C SER A 4 -14.27 37.62 18.48
N GLN A 5 -13.48 38.70 18.52
CA GLN A 5 -12.98 39.36 17.31
C GLN A 5 -11.78 38.62 16.74
N GLU A 6 -10.90 38.08 17.58
CA GLU A 6 -9.77 37.25 17.13
C GLU A 6 -10.24 35.95 16.46
N ILE A 7 -11.26 35.27 17.01
CA ILE A 7 -11.83 34.04 16.41
C ILE A 7 -12.44 34.32 15.03
N VAL A 8 -13.21 35.40 14.89
CA VAL A 8 -13.83 35.77 13.60
C VAL A 8 -12.76 36.14 12.57
N GLN A 9 -11.68 36.80 13.01
CA GLN A 9 -10.58 37.19 12.13
C GLN A 9 -9.71 36.00 11.70
N GLU A 10 -9.55 34.98 12.56
CA GLU A 10 -8.92 33.70 12.21
C GLU A 10 -9.78 32.88 11.25
N GLU A 11 -11.10 32.79 11.47
CA GLU A 11 -12.03 32.10 10.58
C GLU A 11 -12.08 32.73 9.18
N ASP A 12 -12.13 34.07 9.09
CA ASP A 12 -12.11 34.79 7.81
C ASP A 12 -10.77 34.61 7.07
N ASN A 13 -9.64 34.61 7.78
CA ASN A 13 -8.33 34.35 7.18
C ASN A 13 -8.20 32.92 6.67
N MET A 14 -8.70 31.93 7.43
CA MET A 14 -8.70 30.52 7.03
C MET A 14 -9.57 30.30 5.79
N LEU A 15 -10.74 30.94 5.70
CA LEU A 15 -11.60 30.84 4.53
C LEU A 15 -10.98 31.52 3.30
N ASN A 16 -10.35 32.69 3.46
CA ASN A 16 -9.62 33.38 2.39
C ASN A 16 -8.39 32.59 1.89
N ASP A 17 -7.72 31.86 2.77
CA ASP A 17 -6.61 30.99 2.40
C ASP A 17 -7.10 29.73 1.67
N LEU A 18 -8.22 29.15 2.13
CA LEU A 18 -8.83 27.98 1.49
C LEU A 18 -9.36 28.27 0.08
N THR A 19 -9.86 29.48 -0.15
CA THR A 19 -10.43 29.90 -1.44
C THR A 19 -9.39 30.10 -2.53
N THR A 20 -8.14 30.44 -2.16
CA THR A 20 -7.01 30.57 -3.11
C THR A 20 -6.18 29.29 -3.22
N PHE A 21 -6.30 28.38 -2.26
CA PHE A 21 -5.59 27.11 -2.24
C PHE A 21 -6.07 26.15 -3.35
N LYS A 22 -5.09 25.46 -3.94
CA LYS A 22 -5.32 24.43 -4.96
C LYS A 22 -4.47 23.22 -4.65
N LEU A 23 -5.12 22.05 -4.59
CA LEU A 23 -4.45 20.78 -4.43
C LEU A 23 -3.57 20.46 -5.65
N PRO A 24 -2.37 19.90 -5.44
CA PRO A 24 -1.54 19.38 -6.52
C PRO A 24 -2.29 18.33 -7.36
N PRO A 25 -2.03 18.23 -8.68
CA PRO A 25 -2.71 17.27 -9.55
C PRO A 25 -2.54 15.79 -9.16
N ASP A 26 -1.45 15.44 -8.49
CA ASP A 26 -1.16 14.11 -7.97
C ASP A 26 -1.77 13.85 -6.59
N LEU A 27 -2.33 14.88 -5.95
CA LEU A 27 -3.00 14.85 -4.66
C LEU A 27 -4.43 15.37 -4.79
N LEU A 28 -5.16 14.92 -5.81
CA LEU A 28 -6.59 15.20 -5.89
C LEU A 28 -7.37 14.32 -4.89
N PRO A 29 -8.51 14.78 -4.37
CA PRO A 29 -9.42 13.93 -3.61
C PRO A 29 -9.78 12.68 -4.41
N GLY A 30 -9.89 11.52 -3.77
CA GLY A 30 -10.14 10.24 -4.45
C GLY A 30 -8.88 9.53 -4.96
N THR A 31 -7.71 10.20 -5.00
CA THR A 31 -6.43 9.53 -5.20
C THR A 31 -6.01 8.74 -3.97
N ASP A 32 -5.27 7.65 -4.17
CA ASP A 32 -4.91 6.70 -3.11
C ASP A 32 -4.22 7.38 -1.91
N ARG A 33 -3.15 8.13 -2.17
CA ARG A 33 -2.28 8.70 -1.13
C ARG A 33 -2.98 9.78 -0.31
N LEU A 34 -3.60 10.76 -0.97
CA LEU A 34 -4.27 11.85 -0.25
C LEU A 34 -5.46 11.29 0.52
N SER A 35 -6.29 10.46 -0.12
CA SER A 35 -7.53 10.00 0.49
C SER A 35 -7.28 9.11 1.71
N LYS A 36 -6.27 8.24 1.67
CA LYS A 36 -5.82 7.49 2.86
C LYS A 36 -5.37 8.41 4.00
N THR A 37 -4.71 9.51 3.68
CA THR A 37 -4.24 10.47 4.69
C THR A 37 -5.42 11.24 5.30
N ILE A 38 -6.37 11.65 4.47
CA ILE A 38 -7.62 12.29 4.92
C ILE A 38 -8.45 11.35 5.78
N LEU A 39 -8.63 10.08 5.37
CA LEU A 39 -9.37 9.09 6.17
C LEU A 39 -8.72 8.81 7.54
N LYS A 40 -7.41 9.03 7.69
CA LYS A 40 -6.75 8.93 9.00
C LYS A 40 -7.02 10.14 9.91
N SER A 41 -7.55 11.24 9.38
CA SER A 41 -7.91 12.41 10.18
C SER A 41 -9.09 12.09 11.11
N THR A 42 -9.14 12.77 12.25
CA THR A 42 -10.26 12.68 13.19
C THR A 42 -11.57 13.12 12.55
N THR A 43 -11.53 14.14 11.68
CA THR A 43 -12.70 14.65 10.96
C THR A 43 -13.35 13.57 10.10
N ALA A 44 -12.59 12.89 9.24
CA ALA A 44 -13.14 11.85 8.37
C ALA A 44 -13.59 10.61 9.16
N LEU A 45 -12.81 10.20 10.17
CA LEU A 45 -13.16 9.11 11.05
C LEU A 45 -14.50 9.38 11.76
N ASP A 46 -14.65 10.55 12.38
CA ASP A 46 -15.87 10.91 13.11
C ASP A 46 -17.08 11.05 12.18
N ILE A 47 -16.90 11.60 10.96
CA ILE A 47 -17.97 11.64 9.95
C ILE A 47 -18.47 10.22 9.67
N ILE A 48 -17.56 9.29 9.39
CA ILE A 48 -17.91 7.91 9.04
C ILE A 48 -18.57 7.19 10.23
N THR A 49 -17.96 7.23 11.42
CA THR A 49 -18.44 6.45 12.56
C THR A 49 -19.76 7.00 13.12
N THR A 50 -19.96 8.30 13.08
CA THR A 50 -21.24 8.92 13.47
C THR A 50 -22.34 8.52 12.47
N ASN A 51 -22.06 8.56 11.17
CA ASN A 51 -23.09 8.27 10.16
C ASN A 51 -23.43 6.77 10.01
N LEU A 52 -22.47 5.87 10.24
CA LEU A 52 -22.68 4.43 10.03
C LEU A 52 -23.17 3.70 11.27
N VAL A 53 -22.67 4.06 12.45
CA VAL A 53 -22.96 3.34 13.71
C VAL A 53 -23.51 4.25 14.81
N ASN A 54 -23.79 5.52 14.51
CA ASN A 54 -24.38 6.51 15.43
C ASN A 54 -23.63 6.61 16.76
N THR A 55 -22.31 6.72 16.68
CA THR A 55 -21.44 6.82 17.86
C THR A 55 -20.95 8.24 18.08
N PRO A 56 -20.71 8.67 19.34
CA PRO A 56 -20.08 9.95 19.63
C PRO A 56 -18.68 10.07 19.02
N LYS A 57 -18.26 11.31 18.73
CA LYS A 57 -16.91 11.63 18.26
C LYS A 57 -15.84 11.04 19.19
N GLY A 58 -14.75 10.54 18.60
CA GLY A 58 -13.63 9.95 19.35
C GLY A 58 -13.86 8.52 19.87
N THR A 59 -15.02 7.90 19.61
CA THR A 59 -15.31 6.50 20.01
C THR A 59 -14.40 5.48 19.31
N TYR A 60 -14.02 5.78 18.07
CA TYR A 60 -13.17 4.93 17.24
C TYR A 60 -11.74 5.50 17.13
N THR A 61 -10.83 4.64 16.71
CA THR A 61 -9.46 5.00 16.33
C THR A 61 -9.01 4.18 15.12
N THR A 62 -7.98 4.64 14.43
CA THR A 62 -7.39 3.92 13.29
C THR A 62 -6.47 2.82 13.79
N ALA A 63 -6.63 1.61 13.26
CA ALA A 63 -5.74 0.48 13.49
C ALA A 63 -4.90 0.17 12.24
N SER A 64 -3.93 -0.73 12.37
CA SER A 64 -3.22 -1.28 11.21
C SER A 64 -4.20 -2.03 10.32
N SER A 65 -4.13 -1.77 9.01
CA SER A 65 -4.88 -2.48 7.96
C SER A 65 -4.01 -3.49 7.20
N GLU A 66 -2.79 -3.74 7.68
CA GLU A 66 -1.85 -4.73 7.14
C GLU A 66 -2.00 -6.06 7.89
N TRP A 67 -2.03 -7.15 7.13
CA TRP A 67 -2.27 -8.50 7.62
C TRP A 67 -1.00 -9.35 7.56
N ASP A 68 -1.04 -10.52 8.21
CA ASP A 68 0.09 -11.45 8.33
C ASP A 68 0.57 -12.04 7.00
N ASP A 69 -0.29 -12.07 5.99
CA ASP A 69 0.03 -12.50 4.62
C ASP A 69 0.64 -11.39 3.75
N GLY A 70 0.91 -10.21 4.33
CA GLY A 70 1.41 -9.03 3.63
C GLY A 70 0.35 -8.31 2.79
N THR A 71 -0.90 -8.78 2.79
CA THR A 71 -2.00 -8.03 2.16
C THR A 71 -2.39 -6.85 3.03
N ARG A 72 -2.92 -5.80 2.40
CA ARG A 72 -3.22 -4.54 3.07
C ARG A 72 -4.47 -3.90 2.51
N GLY A 73 -5.43 -3.62 3.40
CA GLY A 73 -6.57 -2.76 3.10
C GLY A 73 -6.20 -1.30 3.27
N ASP A 74 -7.09 -0.40 2.84
CA ASP A 74 -6.80 1.03 2.92
C ASP A 74 -6.83 1.54 4.36
N ILE A 75 -7.97 1.40 5.02
CA ILE A 75 -8.22 1.93 6.38
C ILE A 75 -9.07 0.97 7.20
N LEU A 76 -8.69 0.80 8.47
CA LEU A 76 -9.44 0.04 9.46
C LEU A 76 -9.69 0.92 10.68
N TYR A 77 -10.95 1.15 11.03
CA TYR A 77 -11.35 1.76 12.29
C TYR A 77 -11.79 0.71 13.29
N VAL A 78 -11.36 0.87 14.54
CA VAL A 78 -11.71 -0.01 15.65
C VAL A 78 -12.23 0.80 16.83
N PRO A 79 -13.21 0.28 17.59
CA PRO A 79 -13.65 0.91 18.83
C PRO A 79 -12.50 1.00 19.83
N ARG A 80 -12.42 2.10 20.60
CA ARG A 80 -11.42 2.24 21.66
C ARG A 80 -11.70 1.28 22.83
N LEU A 81 -10.63 0.86 23.51
CA LEU A 81 -10.57 -0.16 24.56
C LEU A 81 -11.58 -0.03 25.73
N GLY A 82 -12.24 1.12 25.90
CA GLY A 82 -13.24 1.37 26.95
C GLY A 82 -14.72 1.30 26.52
N ILE A 83 -15.04 1.13 25.22
CA ILE A 83 -16.41 1.23 24.68
C ILE A 83 -16.83 -0.08 23.95
N HIS A 84 -16.14 -1.18 24.25
CA HIS A 84 -16.15 -2.42 23.44
C HIS A 84 -17.45 -3.25 23.39
N ASN A 85 -18.52 -2.85 24.07
CA ASN A 85 -19.68 -3.73 24.20
C ASN A 85 -20.61 -3.64 22.97
N GLY A 86 -20.15 -4.16 21.82
CA GLY A 86 -20.99 -4.50 20.66
C GLY A 86 -20.72 -3.75 19.35
N LEU A 87 -19.75 -2.84 19.32
CA LEU A 87 -19.43 -2.06 18.12
C LEU A 87 -18.53 -2.86 17.15
N PRO A 88 -18.89 -2.95 15.85
CA PRO A 88 -18.07 -3.65 14.87
C PRO A 88 -16.84 -2.81 14.47
N PRO A 89 -15.73 -3.44 14.07
CA PRO A 89 -14.69 -2.75 13.30
C PRO A 89 -15.29 -2.23 11.97
N ILE A 90 -14.73 -1.16 11.43
CA ILE A 90 -15.16 -0.57 10.15
C ILE A 90 -13.99 -0.63 9.18
N LEU A 91 -14.14 -1.37 8.08
CA LEU A 91 -13.20 -1.36 6.96
C LEU A 91 -13.65 -0.30 5.96
N VAL A 92 -12.73 0.60 5.59
CA VAL A 92 -12.98 1.65 4.61
C VAL A 92 -12.00 1.49 3.47
N GLU A 93 -12.53 1.35 2.26
CA GLU A 93 -11.77 1.17 1.03
C GLU A 93 -12.11 2.28 0.03
N ILE A 94 -11.11 2.76 -0.71
CA ILE A 94 -11.27 3.77 -1.75
C ILE A 94 -10.75 3.18 -3.04
N GLN A 95 -11.61 3.10 -4.04
CA GLN A 95 -11.27 2.41 -5.27
C GLN A 95 -11.80 3.13 -6.50
N ALA A 96 -10.94 3.31 -7.50
CA ALA A 96 -11.33 3.87 -8.79
C ALA A 96 -12.37 2.98 -9.49
N VAL A 97 -12.08 1.69 -9.59
CA VAL A 97 -12.96 0.71 -10.23
C VAL A 97 -13.27 -0.44 -9.29
N VAL A 98 -14.54 -0.59 -8.92
CA VAL A 98 -15.04 -1.69 -8.08
C VAL A 98 -15.41 -2.87 -8.97
N SER A 99 -14.55 -3.89 -8.95
CA SER A 99 -14.68 -5.13 -9.73
C SER A 99 -14.87 -6.35 -8.82
N GLU A 100 -15.19 -7.52 -9.39
CA GLU A 100 -15.34 -8.76 -8.63
C GLU A 100 -14.03 -9.13 -7.91
N ALA A 101 -12.88 -9.03 -8.58
CA ALA A 101 -11.57 -9.25 -7.97
C ALA A 101 -11.29 -8.27 -6.81
N PHE A 102 -11.76 -7.03 -6.89
CA PHE A 102 -11.69 -6.11 -5.74
C PHE A 102 -12.58 -6.59 -4.59
N MET A 103 -13.83 -6.98 -4.86
CA MET A 103 -14.74 -7.48 -3.83
C MET A 103 -14.21 -8.75 -3.16
N GLU A 104 -13.57 -9.66 -3.90
CA GLU A 104 -12.89 -10.83 -3.32
C GLU A 104 -11.79 -10.43 -2.32
N ARG A 105 -11.00 -9.40 -2.62
CA ARG A 105 -10.02 -8.85 -1.66
C ARG A 105 -10.71 -8.29 -0.42
N VAL A 106 -11.79 -7.55 -0.58
CA VAL A 106 -12.57 -7.00 0.54
C VAL A 106 -13.16 -8.10 1.43
N VAL A 107 -13.65 -9.19 0.83
CA VAL A 107 -14.10 -10.39 1.59
C VAL A 107 -12.94 -10.94 2.42
N ASN A 108 -11.76 -11.10 1.83
CA ASN A 108 -10.58 -11.59 2.54
C ASN A 108 -10.19 -10.66 3.70
N TYR A 109 -10.12 -9.36 3.48
CA TYR A 109 -9.84 -8.37 4.54
C TYR A 109 -10.87 -8.46 5.67
N SER A 110 -12.14 -8.69 5.33
CA SER A 110 -13.20 -8.80 6.31
C SER A 110 -13.07 -10.06 7.18
N GLN A 111 -12.63 -11.17 6.59
CA GLN A 111 -12.30 -12.38 7.36
C GLN A 111 -11.10 -12.17 8.28
N ARG A 112 -10.07 -11.44 7.84
CA ARG A 112 -8.92 -11.10 8.69
C ARG A 112 -9.34 -10.20 9.86
N ALA A 113 -10.12 -9.16 9.60
CA ALA A 113 -10.69 -8.33 10.65
C ALA A 113 -11.53 -9.16 11.64
N LYS A 114 -12.35 -10.10 11.16
CA LYS A 114 -13.12 -11.02 12.02
C LYS A 114 -12.23 -11.90 12.89
N GLN A 115 -11.12 -12.41 12.35
CA GLN A 115 -10.17 -13.24 13.11
C GLN A 115 -9.54 -12.46 14.27
N VAL A 116 -9.16 -11.20 14.02
CA VAL A 116 -8.51 -10.33 15.01
C VAL A 116 -9.52 -9.82 16.05
N TYR A 117 -10.64 -9.25 15.61
CA TYR A 117 -11.58 -8.52 16.48
C TYR A 117 -12.80 -9.34 16.90
N ARG A 118 -12.90 -10.60 16.45
CA ARG A 118 -13.98 -11.55 16.78
C ARG A 118 -15.39 -11.10 16.41
N VAL A 119 -15.55 -10.02 15.67
CA VAL A 119 -16.82 -9.48 15.14
C VAL A 119 -16.66 -9.20 13.65
N TYR A 120 -17.71 -9.45 12.85
CA TYR A 120 -17.65 -9.12 11.42
C TYR A 120 -17.62 -7.60 11.24
N PRO A 121 -16.75 -7.08 10.36
CA PRO A 121 -16.66 -5.65 10.14
C PRO A 121 -17.88 -5.12 9.39
N LEU A 122 -18.15 -3.83 9.57
CA LEU A 122 -18.94 -3.06 8.61
C LEU A 122 -17.98 -2.55 7.52
N VAL A 123 -18.32 -2.76 6.25
CA VAL A 123 -17.49 -2.35 5.13
C VAL A 123 -18.11 -1.13 4.45
N LEU A 124 -17.31 -0.10 4.20
CA LEU A 124 -17.67 1.06 3.38
C LEU A 124 -16.68 1.20 2.23
N VAL A 125 -17.20 1.26 1.00
CA VAL A 125 -16.41 1.46 -0.22
C VAL A 125 -16.76 2.79 -0.86
N PHE A 126 -15.78 3.67 -1.04
CA PHE A 126 -15.91 4.84 -1.90
C PHE A 126 -15.48 4.47 -3.32
N CYS A 127 -16.45 4.39 -4.23
CA CYS A 127 -16.21 4.11 -5.64
C CYS A 127 -16.05 5.41 -6.42
N ILE A 128 -14.81 5.73 -6.79
CA ILE A 128 -14.45 7.03 -7.36
C ILE A 128 -14.90 7.18 -8.82
N ASN A 129 -14.83 6.10 -9.62
CA ASN A 129 -15.17 6.15 -11.04
C ASN A 129 -16.35 5.25 -11.37
N LYS A 130 -16.19 3.92 -11.33
CA LYS A 130 -17.25 3.02 -11.78
C LYS A 130 -17.28 1.69 -11.06
N VAL A 131 -18.48 1.13 -10.97
CA VAL A 131 -18.73 -0.24 -10.51
C VAL A 131 -18.93 -1.13 -11.74
N SER A 132 -18.44 -2.36 -11.72
CA SER A 132 -18.72 -3.34 -12.77
C SER A 132 -20.24 -3.54 -12.94
N PRO A 133 -20.77 -3.59 -14.18
CA PRO A 133 -22.22 -3.73 -14.41
C PRO A 133 -22.85 -4.98 -13.76
N ALA A 134 -22.11 -6.09 -13.70
CA ALA A 134 -22.56 -7.31 -13.04
C ALA A 134 -22.64 -7.19 -11.51
N LEU A 135 -21.91 -6.23 -10.92
CA LEU A 135 -21.90 -5.99 -9.49
C LEU A 135 -22.99 -5.01 -9.07
N ILE A 136 -23.21 -3.92 -9.81
CA ILE A 136 -24.13 -2.86 -9.37
C ILE A 136 -25.57 -3.37 -9.17
N THR A 137 -25.99 -4.36 -9.96
CA THR A 137 -27.32 -5.01 -9.84
C THR A 137 -27.49 -5.82 -8.54
N LYS A 138 -26.39 -6.13 -7.84
CA LYS A 138 -26.38 -6.82 -6.53
C LYS A 138 -26.52 -5.87 -5.35
N PHE A 139 -26.51 -4.56 -5.60
CA PHE A 139 -26.67 -3.52 -4.58
C PHE A 139 -28.06 -2.91 -4.63
N THR A 140 -28.60 -2.56 -3.47
CA THR A 140 -29.87 -1.85 -3.32
C THR A 140 -29.66 -0.52 -2.64
N ILE A 141 -30.38 0.50 -3.08
CA ILE A 141 -30.39 1.83 -2.46
C ILE A 141 -30.96 1.73 -1.04
N ILE A 142 -30.36 2.45 -0.09
CA ILE A 142 -30.89 2.56 1.27
C ILE A 142 -31.94 3.69 1.28
N PRO A 143 -33.22 3.41 1.65
CA PRO A 143 -34.29 4.40 1.56
C PRO A 143 -34.01 5.71 2.32
N ASP A 144 -33.47 5.61 3.54
CA ASP A 144 -33.18 6.79 4.38
C ASP A 144 -31.87 7.50 3.99
N LYS A 145 -31.06 6.87 3.14
CA LYS A 145 -29.74 7.37 2.70
C LYS A 145 -29.54 7.03 1.22
N PRO A 146 -30.30 7.67 0.31
CA PRO A 146 -30.31 7.34 -1.12
C PRO A 146 -28.95 7.48 -1.81
N TYR A 147 -28.03 8.23 -1.22
CA TYR A 147 -26.65 8.34 -1.68
C TYR A 147 -25.78 7.10 -1.41
N MET A 148 -26.30 6.09 -0.74
CA MET A 148 -25.56 4.90 -0.33
C MET A 148 -26.30 3.62 -0.74
N LEU A 149 -25.55 2.65 -1.24
CA LEU A 149 -26.09 1.35 -1.63
C LEU A 149 -25.55 0.25 -0.72
N LYS A 150 -26.38 -0.74 -0.43
CA LYS A 150 -26.06 -1.90 0.38
C LYS A 150 -26.00 -3.15 -0.49
N LEU A 151 -24.95 -3.96 -0.31
CA LEU A 151 -24.84 -5.25 -0.97
C LEU A 151 -25.82 -6.25 -0.35
N ASN A 152 -26.60 -6.91 -1.20
CA ASN A 152 -27.65 -7.84 -0.75
C ASN A 152 -27.10 -9.08 -0.03
N CYS A 153 -25.94 -9.59 -0.45
CA CYS A 153 -25.38 -10.85 0.03
C CYS A 153 -24.01 -10.62 0.72
N SER A 154 -24.03 -10.01 1.90
CA SER A 154 -22.82 -9.79 2.73
C SER A 154 -22.68 -10.76 3.91
N ASP A 155 -23.64 -11.68 4.06
CA ASP A 155 -23.67 -12.66 5.14
C ASP A 155 -22.38 -13.49 5.18
N PHE A 156 -21.95 -13.85 6.40
CA PHE A 156 -20.77 -14.67 6.70
C PHE A 156 -19.40 -14.04 6.44
N TRP A 157 -19.34 -12.79 5.98
CA TRP A 157 -18.06 -12.09 5.84
C TRP A 157 -18.07 -10.63 6.29
N ALA A 158 -19.21 -9.93 6.26
CA ALA A 158 -19.35 -8.61 6.83
C ALA A 158 -20.68 -8.47 7.59
N LYS A 159 -20.77 -7.48 8.48
CA LYS A 159 -22.04 -7.07 9.09
C LYS A 159 -22.93 -6.41 8.06
N GLU A 160 -22.35 -5.50 7.28
CA GLU A 160 -22.92 -4.89 6.09
C GLU A 160 -21.77 -4.53 5.14
N CYS A 161 -22.04 -4.53 3.83
CA CYS A 161 -21.15 -3.95 2.83
C CYS A 161 -21.88 -2.84 2.10
N LEU A 162 -21.36 -1.63 2.28
CA LEU A 162 -21.90 -0.39 1.78
C LEU A 162 -20.99 0.16 0.69
N ILE A 163 -21.56 0.72 -0.35
CA ILE A 163 -20.85 1.41 -1.41
C ILE A 163 -21.50 2.76 -1.67
N ILE A 164 -20.67 3.76 -1.89
CA ILE A 164 -21.09 5.06 -2.40
C ILE A 164 -20.37 5.27 -3.73
N THR A 165 -21.14 5.47 -4.80
CA THR A 165 -20.60 5.75 -6.14
C THR A 165 -20.72 7.23 -6.45
N LYS A 166 -20.08 7.68 -7.54
CA LYS A 166 -20.26 9.05 -8.02
C LYS A 166 -21.73 9.37 -8.29
N GLU A 167 -22.45 8.45 -8.93
CA GLU A 167 -23.86 8.63 -9.28
C GLU A 167 -24.75 8.74 -8.03
N SER A 168 -24.49 7.93 -6.99
CA SER A 168 -25.27 7.99 -5.75
C SER A 168 -24.87 9.19 -4.89
N ALA A 169 -23.59 9.55 -4.85
CA ALA A 169 -23.11 10.74 -4.12
C ALA A 169 -23.70 12.05 -4.66
N SER A 170 -23.98 12.12 -5.96
CA SER A 170 -24.64 13.26 -6.61
C SER A 170 -26.16 13.31 -6.41
N HIS A 171 -26.75 12.46 -5.57
CA HIS A 171 -28.18 12.49 -5.31
C HIS A 171 -28.60 13.78 -4.60
N GLU A 172 -29.48 14.55 -5.23
CA GLU A 172 -30.01 15.79 -4.67
C GLU A 172 -31.20 15.50 -3.76
N TYR A 173 -31.19 16.05 -2.55
CA TYR A 173 -32.39 16.04 -1.70
C TYR A 173 -33.36 17.15 -2.15
N PRO A 174 -34.67 16.90 -2.13
CA PRO A 174 -35.68 17.92 -2.45
C PRO A 174 -35.69 19.13 -1.51
N THR A 175 -34.96 19.08 -0.40
CA THR A 175 -34.91 20.15 0.61
C THR A 175 -34.02 21.31 0.15
N MET A 176 -34.53 22.54 0.31
CA MET A 176 -33.88 23.83 -0.04
C MET A 176 -32.57 24.14 0.73
N THR A 177 -32.00 23.18 1.45
CA THR A 177 -30.76 23.37 2.19
C THR A 177 -29.58 23.03 1.29
N SER A 178 -28.66 23.97 1.10
CA SER A 178 -27.40 23.78 0.38
C SER A 178 -26.40 22.86 1.09
N GLN A 179 -26.77 22.30 2.25
CA GLN A 179 -25.93 21.43 3.07
C GLN A 179 -26.24 19.96 2.78
N LEU A 180 -25.20 19.20 2.52
CA LEU A 180 -25.25 17.76 2.35
C LEU A 180 -25.14 17.05 3.71
N PRO A 181 -25.69 15.83 3.84
CA PRO A 181 -25.29 14.94 4.93
C PRO A 181 -23.76 14.76 4.94
N PRO A 182 -23.10 14.80 6.11
CA PRO A 182 -21.63 14.82 6.16
C PRO A 182 -20.94 13.66 5.44
N LEU A 183 -21.51 12.44 5.51
CA LEU A 183 -20.97 11.29 4.79
C LEU A 183 -21.16 11.40 3.27
N GLN A 184 -22.25 12.02 2.81
CA GLN A 184 -22.45 12.30 1.40
C GLN A 184 -21.49 13.39 0.91
N ALA A 185 -21.25 14.44 1.71
CA ALA A 185 -20.24 15.46 1.41
C ALA A 185 -18.85 14.84 1.27
N LEU A 186 -18.47 13.94 2.19
CA LEU A 186 -17.22 13.18 2.11
C LEU A 186 -17.12 12.32 0.85
N ALA A 187 -18.20 11.64 0.48
CA ALA A 187 -18.24 10.87 -0.75
C ALA A 187 -18.10 11.77 -1.99
N ALA A 188 -18.89 12.83 -2.07
CA ALA A 188 -18.86 13.79 -3.18
C ALA A 188 -17.48 14.44 -3.32
N PHE A 189 -16.83 14.77 -2.20
CA PHE A 189 -15.46 15.27 -2.16
C PHE A 189 -14.50 14.31 -2.86
N PHE A 190 -14.52 13.02 -2.50
CA PHE A 190 -13.65 12.02 -3.16
C PHE A 190 -14.03 11.74 -4.62
N THR A 191 -15.31 11.67 -4.97
CA THR A 191 -15.76 11.30 -6.33
C THR A 191 -15.64 12.43 -7.35
N ASN A 192 -15.72 13.69 -6.91
CA ASN A 192 -15.58 14.84 -7.79
C ASN A 192 -14.13 15.14 -8.15
N GLN A 193 -13.18 14.74 -7.30
CA GLN A 193 -11.74 14.92 -7.50
C GLN A 193 -11.33 16.37 -7.82
N SER A 194 -12.05 17.34 -7.26
CA SER A 194 -11.82 18.74 -7.59
C SER A 194 -10.64 19.30 -6.78
N ALA A 195 -9.73 19.99 -7.48
CA ALA A 195 -8.52 20.53 -6.87
C ALA A 195 -8.77 21.72 -5.94
N THR A 196 -9.90 22.41 -6.09
CA THR A 196 -10.25 23.62 -5.34
C THR A 196 -11.67 23.53 -4.82
N ILE A 197 -11.95 24.27 -3.76
CA ILE A 197 -13.29 24.33 -3.18
C ILE A 197 -14.33 24.92 -4.16
N TYR A 198 -13.96 25.94 -4.94
CA TYR A 198 -14.85 26.52 -5.97
C TYR A 198 -15.11 25.59 -7.14
N GLY A 199 -14.20 24.66 -7.41
CA GLY A 199 -14.43 23.61 -8.39
C GLY A 199 -15.29 22.48 -7.85
N SER A 200 -15.65 22.49 -6.55
CA SER A 200 -16.59 21.54 -5.98
C SER A 200 -18.03 21.95 -6.32
N SER A 201 -18.94 20.99 -6.38
CA SER A 201 -20.36 21.25 -6.58
C SER A 201 -21.04 21.94 -5.38
N TYR A 202 -20.36 22.00 -4.23
CA TYR A 202 -20.94 22.45 -2.95
C TYR A 202 -19.93 23.33 -2.15
N PRO A 203 -19.50 24.48 -2.69
CA PRO A 203 -18.48 25.33 -2.05
C PRO A 203 -18.93 25.93 -0.71
N ASP A 204 -20.24 26.14 -0.52
CA ASP A 204 -20.82 26.72 0.69
C ASP A 204 -21.18 25.66 1.75
N ASP A 205 -20.95 24.37 1.46
CA ASP A 205 -21.19 23.29 2.41
C ASP A 205 -20.10 23.30 3.49
N MET A 206 -20.51 23.33 4.77
CA MET A 206 -19.58 23.43 5.89
C MET A 206 -18.71 22.17 6.03
N THR A 207 -19.26 21.00 5.67
CA THR A 207 -18.48 19.76 5.67
C THR A 207 -17.46 19.78 4.54
N MET A 208 -17.84 20.25 3.35
CA MET A 208 -16.95 20.40 2.20
C MET A 208 -15.80 21.36 2.51
N GLN A 209 -16.08 22.51 3.13
CA GLN A 209 -15.06 23.45 3.60
C GLN A 209 -14.08 22.76 4.58
N ALA A 210 -14.61 22.08 5.60
CA ALA A 210 -13.78 21.35 6.56
C ALA A 210 -12.93 20.25 5.89
N LEU A 211 -13.46 19.56 4.88
CA LEU A 211 -12.73 18.53 4.13
C LEU A 211 -11.60 19.13 3.30
N TYR A 212 -11.81 20.28 2.65
CA TYR A 212 -10.73 20.99 1.95
C TYR A 212 -9.65 21.50 2.91
N THR A 213 -10.03 21.97 4.11
CA THR A 213 -9.06 22.35 5.15
C THR A 213 -8.21 21.15 5.57
N VAL A 214 -8.84 20.00 5.86
CA VAL A 214 -8.12 18.76 6.17
C VAL A 214 -7.24 18.32 5.00
N ALA A 215 -7.73 18.43 3.76
CA ALA A 215 -6.99 18.06 2.56
C ALA A 215 -5.74 18.92 2.37
N LYS A 216 -5.84 20.22 2.61
CA LYS A 216 -4.70 21.14 2.61
C LYS A 216 -3.64 20.70 3.62
N GLU A 217 -4.02 20.52 4.88
CA GLU A 217 -3.09 20.06 5.91
C GLU A 217 -2.46 18.71 5.58
N CYS A 218 -3.23 17.79 4.98
CA CYS A 218 -2.73 16.49 4.56
C CYS A 218 -1.73 16.62 3.40
N ALA A 219 -2.00 17.49 2.42
CA ALA A 219 -1.10 17.75 1.31
C ALA A 219 0.23 18.35 1.80
N ASP A 220 0.18 19.31 2.72
CA ASP A 220 1.37 19.92 3.33
C ASP A 220 2.21 18.88 4.09
N LYS A 221 1.56 18.01 4.90
CA LYS A 221 2.23 16.90 5.59
C LYS A 221 2.86 15.89 4.62
N ILE A 222 2.17 15.61 3.51
CA ILE A 222 2.64 14.70 2.47
C ILE A 222 3.91 15.25 1.80
N GLU A 223 3.93 16.54 1.48
CA GLU A 223 5.08 17.19 0.87
C GLU A 223 6.25 17.33 1.85
N GLN A 224 5.98 17.72 3.10
CA GLN A 224 7.00 17.75 4.14
C GLN A 224 7.65 16.36 4.35
N THR A 225 6.85 15.30 4.39
CA THR A 225 7.37 13.92 4.50
C THR A 225 8.25 13.57 3.30
N ARG A 226 7.89 14.02 2.10
CA ARG A 226 8.67 13.81 0.87
C ARG A 226 10.02 14.52 0.95
N GLU A 227 10.03 15.78 1.36
CA GLU A 227 11.26 16.56 1.56
C GLU A 227 12.19 15.94 2.62
N ASP A 228 11.62 15.43 3.72
CA ASP A 228 12.38 14.74 4.75
C ASP A 228 13.00 13.44 4.24
N VAL A 229 12.25 12.64 3.46
CA VAL A 229 12.78 11.44 2.79
C VAL A 229 13.90 11.82 1.83
N HIS A 230 13.73 12.86 1.01
CA HIS A 230 14.76 13.34 0.10
C HIS A 230 16.03 13.71 0.87
N ARG A 231 15.90 14.46 1.97
CA ARG A 231 17.01 14.87 2.82
C ARG A 231 17.74 13.68 3.43
N VAL A 232 17.00 12.70 3.97
CA VAL A 232 17.57 11.48 4.56
C VAL A 232 18.32 10.68 3.50
N VAL A 233 17.73 10.48 2.32
CA VAL A 233 18.37 9.74 1.21
C VAL A 233 19.63 10.46 0.74
N ASP A 234 19.63 11.79 0.64
CA ASP A 234 20.81 12.54 0.23
C ASP A 234 21.94 12.44 1.25
N VAL A 235 21.64 12.57 2.55
CA VAL A 235 22.62 12.40 3.63
C VAL A 235 23.21 10.99 3.65
N ILE A 236 22.36 9.96 3.55
CA ILE A 236 22.82 8.56 3.51
C ILE A 236 23.69 8.31 2.28
N SER A 237 23.24 8.77 1.10
CA SER A 237 23.98 8.60 -0.15
C SER A 237 25.34 9.29 -0.10
N TYR A 238 25.39 10.53 0.38
CA TYR A 238 26.63 11.29 0.53
C TYR A 238 27.62 10.59 1.47
N ASN A 239 27.16 10.15 2.63
CA ASN A 239 28.00 9.46 3.60
C ASN A 239 28.49 8.11 3.07
N ASN A 240 27.64 7.35 2.39
CA ASN A 240 28.01 6.08 1.77
C ASN A 240 29.06 6.28 0.68
N GLU A 241 28.88 7.26 -0.21
CA GLU A 241 29.87 7.57 -1.25
C GLU A 241 31.23 7.93 -0.64
N LYS A 242 31.25 8.81 0.38
CA LYS A 242 32.48 9.21 1.08
C LYS A 242 33.20 8.04 1.76
N LEU A 243 32.44 7.11 2.37
CA LEU A 243 33.02 5.90 2.98
C LEU A 243 33.59 4.95 1.91
N LEU A 244 32.88 4.79 0.79
CA LEU A 244 33.31 3.97 -0.33
C LEU A 244 34.52 4.57 -1.06
N ASP A 245 34.64 5.90 -1.15
CA ASP A 245 35.82 6.59 -1.66
C ASP A 245 37.05 6.30 -0.81
N ARG A 246 36.95 6.50 0.51
CA ARG A 246 38.03 6.18 1.46
C ARG A 246 38.46 4.71 1.41
N LEU A 247 37.48 3.81 1.22
CA LEU A 247 37.76 2.38 1.09
C LEU A 247 38.49 2.07 -0.22
N ASP A 248 38.06 2.64 -1.35
CA ASP A 248 38.77 2.44 -2.62
C ASP A 248 40.20 3.00 -2.56
N GLU A 249 40.38 4.20 -2.01
CA GLU A 249 41.69 4.83 -1.77
C GLU A 249 42.62 3.92 -0.95
N SER A 250 42.08 3.33 0.13
CA SER A 250 42.84 2.42 1.01
C SER A 250 43.20 1.09 0.34
N LEU A 251 42.46 0.68 -0.70
CA LEU A 251 42.66 -0.58 -1.42
C LEU A 251 43.57 -0.44 -2.65
N VAL A 252 43.79 0.77 -3.16
CA VAL A 252 44.58 1.01 -4.39
C VAL A 252 46.03 0.51 -4.26
N SER A 253 46.65 0.67 -3.10
CA SER A 253 48.05 0.31 -2.85
C SER A 253 48.26 -1.15 -2.42
N VAL A 254 47.17 -1.91 -2.20
CA VAL A 254 47.24 -3.27 -1.66
C VAL A 254 47.11 -4.30 -2.78
N ILE A 255 48.13 -5.16 -2.92
CA ILE A 255 48.15 -6.23 -3.93
C ILE A 255 47.07 -7.27 -3.62
N GLY A 256 46.33 -7.73 -4.65
CA GLY A 256 45.32 -8.78 -4.52
C GLY A 256 43.90 -8.30 -4.17
N THR A 257 43.65 -6.99 -4.07
CA THR A 257 42.35 -6.43 -3.67
C THR A 257 41.36 -6.19 -4.82
N GLN A 258 41.66 -6.65 -6.03
CA GLN A 258 40.82 -6.38 -7.23
C GLN A 258 39.35 -6.75 -7.03
N ARG A 259 39.08 -7.85 -6.33
CA ARG A 259 37.70 -8.28 -6.01
C ARG A 259 37.01 -7.29 -5.07
N ALA A 260 37.69 -6.82 -4.04
CA ALA A 260 37.16 -5.83 -3.11
C ALA A 260 36.88 -4.49 -3.82
N ARG A 261 37.79 -4.03 -4.67
CA ARG A 261 37.61 -2.81 -5.48
C ARG A 261 36.42 -2.91 -6.44
N ASN A 262 36.21 -4.08 -7.04
CA ASN A 262 35.02 -4.32 -7.88
C ASN A 262 33.71 -4.23 -7.06
N ILE A 263 33.69 -4.76 -5.83
CA ILE A 263 32.53 -4.64 -4.92
C ILE A 263 32.29 -3.18 -4.54
N VAL A 264 33.34 -2.41 -4.23
CA VAL A 264 33.23 -0.98 -3.93
C VAL A 264 32.64 -0.21 -5.11
N LYS A 265 33.08 -0.51 -6.34
CA LYS A 265 32.51 0.08 -7.56
C LYS A 265 31.02 -0.24 -7.70
N GLN A 266 30.61 -1.49 -7.49
CA GLN A 266 29.20 -1.90 -7.52
C GLN A 266 28.37 -1.19 -6.44
N ALA A 267 28.90 -1.05 -5.22
CA ALA A 267 28.23 -0.34 -4.13
C ALA A 267 28.05 1.16 -4.44
N LYS A 268 29.03 1.79 -5.10
CA LYS A 268 28.92 3.17 -5.59
C LYS A 268 27.85 3.31 -6.66
N GLU A 269 27.81 2.40 -7.63
CA GLU A 269 26.77 2.38 -8.68
C GLU A 269 25.36 2.20 -8.08
N PHE A 270 25.22 1.30 -7.10
CA PHE A 270 23.99 1.09 -6.36
C PHE A 270 23.54 2.35 -5.61
N THR A 271 24.46 3.00 -4.88
CA THR A 271 24.17 4.24 -4.13
C THR A 271 23.68 5.35 -5.07
N ARG A 272 24.33 5.53 -6.23
CA ARG A 272 23.89 6.50 -7.24
C ARG A 272 22.53 6.16 -7.83
N SER A 273 22.24 4.87 -8.03
CA SER A 273 20.94 4.43 -8.53
C SER A 273 19.82 4.74 -7.53
N ILE A 274 20.06 4.53 -6.23
CA ILE A 274 19.11 4.92 -5.18
C ILE A 274 18.91 6.43 -5.19
N LYS A 275 20.01 7.20 -5.21
CA LYS A 275 19.95 8.67 -5.21
C LYS A 275 19.11 9.20 -6.38
N ARG A 276 19.33 8.69 -7.60
CA ARG A 276 18.51 9.04 -8.77
C ARG A 276 17.04 8.69 -8.58
N LYS A 277 16.76 7.45 -8.17
CA LYS A 277 15.38 6.96 -8.02
C LYS A 277 14.55 7.80 -7.05
N TYR A 278 15.15 8.23 -5.93
CA TYR A 278 14.42 8.92 -4.88
C TYR A 278 14.56 10.45 -4.90
N LEU A 279 15.53 11.02 -5.62
CA LEU A 279 15.71 12.49 -5.69
C LEU A 279 15.40 13.09 -7.06
N GLU A 280 15.56 12.34 -8.16
CA GLU A 280 15.43 12.84 -9.53
C GLU A 280 14.11 12.41 -10.20
N ASP A 281 13.54 11.25 -9.85
CA ASP A 281 12.29 10.70 -10.44
C ASP A 281 11.03 10.96 -9.60
N ALA A 282 10.79 12.24 -9.32
CA ALA A 282 9.62 12.74 -8.59
C ALA A 282 8.25 12.50 -9.27
N SER A 283 8.21 12.04 -10.53
CA SER A 283 6.99 12.01 -11.36
C SER A 283 6.56 10.61 -11.83
N SER A 284 7.17 9.54 -11.33
CA SER A 284 6.89 8.19 -11.83
C SER A 284 6.62 7.22 -10.68
N ASP A 285 5.64 6.34 -10.89
CA ASP A 285 5.27 5.17 -10.08
C ASP A 285 6.42 4.11 -9.97
N SER A 286 7.65 4.52 -10.29
CA SER A 286 8.90 3.76 -10.18
C SER A 286 9.23 3.39 -8.72
N SER A 287 8.50 3.91 -7.72
CA SER A 287 8.58 3.42 -6.33
C SER A 287 8.38 1.90 -6.23
N LEU A 288 7.73 1.26 -7.21
CA LEU A 288 7.50 -0.19 -7.29
C LEU A 288 8.59 -0.97 -8.05
N GLU A 289 9.54 -0.33 -8.72
CA GLU A 289 10.62 -1.04 -9.38
C GLU A 289 11.61 -1.60 -8.34
N PRO A 290 11.98 -2.90 -8.41
CA PRO A 290 12.96 -3.46 -7.49
C PRO A 290 14.25 -2.63 -7.54
N LEU A 291 14.87 -2.41 -6.38
CA LEU A 291 16.23 -1.89 -6.35
C LEU A 291 17.11 -2.76 -7.25
N PRO A 292 18.07 -2.19 -8.00
CA PRO A 292 18.96 -2.99 -8.81
C PRO A 292 19.63 -4.03 -7.91
N ASP A 293 19.39 -5.30 -8.21
CA ASP A 293 20.04 -6.40 -7.51
C ASP A 293 21.54 -6.17 -7.57
N ILE A 294 22.21 -6.21 -6.41
CA ILE A 294 23.65 -6.42 -6.37
C ILE A 294 23.83 -7.81 -6.98
N LYS A 295 24.10 -7.84 -8.28
CA LYS A 295 24.41 -9.06 -9.03
C LYS A 295 25.69 -9.67 -8.47
N ASN A 296 25.57 -10.34 -7.33
CA ASN A 296 26.38 -11.50 -7.07
C ASN A 296 26.11 -12.41 -8.26
N LYS A 297 27.12 -12.67 -9.09
CA LYS A 297 27.09 -13.78 -10.03
C LYS A 297 26.98 -15.08 -9.21
N SER A 298 25.81 -15.35 -8.64
CA SER A 298 25.33 -16.72 -8.50
C SER A 298 24.85 -17.08 -9.90
N THR A 299 25.72 -17.80 -10.61
CA THR A 299 25.31 -18.64 -11.74
C THR A 299 23.98 -19.30 -11.38
N SER A 300 23.00 -19.22 -12.28
CA SER A 300 21.72 -19.94 -12.24
C SER A 300 21.93 -21.37 -11.70
N ARG A 301 21.60 -21.58 -10.42
CA ARG A 301 21.93 -22.81 -9.68
C ARG A 301 20.74 -23.72 -9.43
N SER A 302 19.48 -23.28 -9.59
CA SER A 302 18.33 -24.07 -9.14
C SER A 302 18.03 -25.30 -10.00
N ASP A 303 17.93 -25.14 -11.33
CA ASP A 303 17.31 -26.21 -12.13
C ASP A 303 18.30 -27.32 -12.50
N SER A 304 19.50 -26.95 -12.96
CA SER A 304 20.52 -27.95 -13.35
C SER A 304 21.09 -28.76 -12.16
N GLN A 305 21.08 -28.20 -10.94
CA GLN A 305 21.55 -28.93 -9.75
C GLN A 305 20.50 -29.92 -9.26
N HIS A 306 19.21 -29.64 -9.48
CA HIS A 306 18.13 -30.54 -9.13
C HIS A 306 18.18 -31.81 -9.97
N ASP A 307 18.34 -31.67 -11.29
CA ASP A 307 18.46 -32.80 -12.22
C ASP A 307 19.71 -33.65 -11.96
N ASP A 308 20.85 -32.99 -11.67
CA ASP A 308 22.09 -33.66 -11.29
C ASP A 308 21.93 -34.48 -9.99
N LEU A 309 21.31 -33.90 -8.96
CA LEU A 309 21.10 -34.58 -7.67
C LEU A 309 20.08 -35.70 -7.77
N GLN A 310 19.03 -35.53 -8.56
CA GLN A 310 18.00 -36.54 -8.77
C GLN A 310 18.60 -37.78 -9.46
N HIS A 311 19.41 -37.57 -10.50
CA HIS A 311 20.11 -38.67 -11.17
C HIS A 311 21.01 -39.48 -10.23
N ILE A 312 21.77 -38.80 -9.35
CA ILE A 312 22.64 -39.46 -8.36
C ILE A 312 21.81 -40.26 -7.34
N ARG A 313 20.65 -39.75 -6.92
CA ARG A 313 19.72 -40.45 -6.02
C ARG A 313 19.14 -41.69 -6.67
N ASP A 314 18.70 -41.60 -7.92
CA ASP A 314 18.14 -42.71 -8.68
C ASP A 314 19.18 -43.80 -8.97
N TYR A 315 20.43 -43.40 -9.25
CA TYR A 315 21.53 -44.35 -9.40
C TYR A 315 21.79 -45.11 -8.08
N ARG A 316 21.73 -44.42 -6.95
CA ARG A 316 21.93 -45.01 -5.62
C ARG A 316 20.80 -45.94 -5.21
N SER A 317 19.54 -45.61 -5.51
CA SER A 317 18.39 -46.46 -5.17
C SER A 317 18.35 -47.77 -5.98
N ASN A 318 18.90 -47.76 -7.19
CA ASN A 318 18.89 -48.90 -8.11
C ASN A 318 20.10 -49.85 -7.96
N LYS A 319 20.97 -49.63 -6.98
CA LYS A 319 22.16 -50.48 -6.72
C LYS A 319 22.20 -50.98 -5.28
N ILE A 320 22.38 -52.29 -5.12
CA ILE A 320 22.63 -52.92 -3.82
C ILE A 320 24.16 -52.99 -3.62
N GLY A 321 24.68 -52.30 -2.60
CA GLY A 321 26.11 -52.32 -2.25
C GLY A 321 26.78 -50.94 -2.23
N ARG A 322 28.12 -50.92 -2.18
CA ARG A 322 28.90 -49.67 -2.14
C ARG A 322 28.79 -48.93 -3.48
N MET A 323 28.54 -47.63 -3.41
CA MET A 323 28.38 -46.77 -4.59
C MET A 323 29.70 -46.60 -5.35
N ASN A 324 29.69 -46.92 -6.64
CA ASN A 324 30.80 -46.64 -7.55
C ASN A 324 30.60 -45.26 -8.19
N TRP A 325 31.27 -44.26 -7.63
CA TRP A 325 31.13 -42.86 -8.05
C TRP A 325 31.72 -42.56 -9.43
N ALA A 326 32.74 -43.31 -9.86
CA ALA A 326 33.31 -43.15 -11.19
C ALA A 326 32.33 -43.64 -12.27
N GLU A 327 31.66 -44.77 -12.02
CA GLU A 327 30.65 -45.31 -12.92
C GLU A 327 29.38 -44.46 -12.94
N CYS A 328 28.94 -43.96 -11.78
CA CYS A 328 27.82 -43.00 -11.69
C CYS A 328 28.08 -41.73 -12.51
N LEU A 329 29.31 -41.19 -12.42
CA LEU A 329 29.68 -39.98 -13.17
C LEU A 329 29.71 -40.24 -14.68
N LYS A 330 30.24 -41.39 -15.10
CA LYS A 330 30.27 -41.78 -16.52
C LYS A 330 28.87 -41.85 -17.12
N GLN A 331 27.93 -42.49 -16.43
CA GLN A 331 26.53 -42.58 -16.89
C GLN A 331 25.81 -41.22 -16.87
N ALA A 332 26.15 -40.35 -15.92
CA ALA A 332 25.63 -38.99 -15.90
C ALA A 332 26.14 -38.20 -17.11
N HIS A 333 27.42 -38.30 -17.46
CA HIS A 333 28.02 -37.64 -18.63
C HIS A 333 27.41 -38.13 -19.95
N GLU A 334 27.14 -39.43 -20.09
CA GLU A 334 26.43 -40.00 -21.24
C GLU A 334 25.03 -39.38 -21.42
N LYS A 335 24.37 -39.02 -20.31
CA LYS A 335 23.08 -38.32 -20.28
C LYS A 335 23.18 -36.79 -20.30
N LYS A 336 24.39 -36.25 -20.53
CA LYS A 336 24.71 -34.80 -20.48
C LYS A 336 24.41 -34.14 -19.13
N LEU A 337 24.37 -34.92 -18.05
CA LEU A 337 24.23 -34.47 -16.66
C LEU A 337 25.59 -34.47 -15.96
N CYS A 338 25.73 -33.73 -14.86
CA CYS A 338 26.92 -33.70 -14.01
C CYS A 338 28.22 -33.30 -14.74
N LEU A 339 28.12 -32.58 -15.86
CA LEU A 339 29.25 -32.18 -16.73
C LEU A 339 30.30 -31.31 -16.01
N ARG A 340 29.91 -30.69 -14.90
CA ARG A 340 30.78 -29.86 -14.06
C ARG A 340 31.77 -30.67 -13.19
N TYR A 341 31.60 -31.98 -13.10
CA TYR A 341 32.48 -32.86 -12.32
C TYR A 341 33.35 -33.69 -13.26
N SER A 342 34.66 -33.64 -13.07
CA SER A 342 35.64 -34.40 -13.85
C SER A 342 36.06 -35.72 -13.20
N THR A 343 35.72 -35.95 -11.93
CA THR A 343 36.12 -37.16 -11.19
C THR A 343 34.99 -37.67 -10.30
N GLY A 344 34.94 -38.98 -10.07
CA GLY A 344 33.95 -39.57 -9.17
C GLY A 344 34.02 -39.00 -7.74
N GLU A 345 35.21 -38.61 -7.27
CA GLU A 345 35.37 -38.06 -5.93
C GLU A 345 34.82 -36.63 -5.81
N SER A 346 34.91 -35.81 -6.87
CA SER A 346 34.26 -34.49 -6.86
C SER A 346 32.74 -34.59 -6.88
N LEU A 347 32.18 -35.57 -7.59
CA LEU A 347 30.75 -35.90 -7.56
C LEU A 347 30.29 -36.37 -6.17
N ARG A 348 31.10 -37.21 -5.51
CA ARG A 348 30.85 -37.69 -4.14
C ARG A 348 30.84 -36.56 -3.12
N SER A 349 31.82 -35.65 -3.21
CA SER A 349 31.92 -34.48 -2.33
C SER A 349 30.70 -33.56 -2.50
N PHE A 350 30.29 -33.31 -3.75
CA PHE A 350 29.07 -32.57 -4.04
C PHE A 350 27.82 -33.19 -3.42
N TYR A 351 27.61 -34.50 -3.61
CA TYR A 351 26.43 -35.18 -3.06
C TYR A 351 26.40 -35.16 -1.53
N LYS A 352 27.55 -35.30 -0.87
CA LYS A 352 27.66 -35.21 0.60
C LYS A 352 27.38 -33.81 1.16
N ASN A 353 27.70 -32.76 0.39
CA ASN A 353 27.46 -31.38 0.81
C ASN A 353 26.04 -30.88 0.45
N SER A 354 25.27 -31.67 -0.29
CA SER A 354 23.92 -31.33 -0.77
C SER A 354 22.81 -32.13 -0.06
N ASN A 355 23.19 -33.03 0.84
CA ASN A 355 22.35 -33.63 1.87
C ASN A 355 22.85 -33.12 3.22
#